data_AF-A0A7I8IWM3-F1
#
_entry.id   AF-A0A7I8IWM3-F1
#
_cell.length_a   1.000
_cell.length_b   1.000
_cell.length_c   1.000
_cell.angle_alpha   90.00
_cell.angle_beta   90.00
_cell.angle_gamma   90.00
#
_symmetry.space_group_name_H-M   'P 1'
#
loop_
_entity.id
_entity.type
_entity.pdbx_description
1 polymer ?
#
loop_
_entity_poly.entity_id
_entity_poly.type
_entity_poly.pdbx_seq_one_letter_code
_entity_poly.pdbx_strand_id
1 'polypeptide(L)'
;MPHYVINYSKLRIWQFVEYRKIVYLDADIQVFESIDHLFDLPNGHFYAVKDCFCERTWSHTRQYEIGYCQQCPERAPWPEAALGPPPPAYFNAGMFVHEPSLDTCDRLLAADFLNAFFRDAFRPLPPDYNLVFAMLWRHPEMVAAGEAKVVHYCAAGSKPWRYTGKEENMDREDVKVLVRRWWDVYADESLDYNVHSAAAAADERLRQPLLAAPSEAGAMQCIAAPSAA
;
A
#
# COMPACT_ATOMS: atom_id res chain seq x y z
N MET A 1 11.54 14.22 -13.19
CA MET A 1 10.30 14.26 -14.02
C MET A 1 9.64 12.89 -14.32
N PRO A 2 10.09 11.71 -13.82
CA PRO A 2 9.30 10.46 -13.90
C PRO A 2 8.29 10.25 -12.75
N HIS A 3 8.56 10.76 -11.54
CA HIS A 3 7.73 10.52 -10.36
C HIS A 3 6.28 11.01 -10.48
N TYR A 4 6.06 12.13 -11.19
CA TYR A 4 4.72 12.70 -11.33
C TYR A 4 3.79 11.82 -12.17
N VAL A 5 4.28 11.23 -13.28
CA VAL A 5 3.45 10.41 -14.17
C VAL A 5 2.92 9.14 -13.48
N ILE A 6 3.74 8.51 -12.63
CA ILE A 6 3.33 7.34 -11.85
C ILE A 6 2.31 7.72 -10.76
N ASN A 7 2.55 8.81 -10.03
CA ASN A 7 1.61 9.30 -9.00
C ASN A 7 0.23 9.63 -9.57
N TYR A 8 0.17 10.26 -10.75
CA TYR A 8 -1.11 10.56 -11.41
C TYR A 8 -1.83 9.31 -11.93
N SER A 9 -1.10 8.24 -12.24
CA SER A 9 -1.69 7.00 -12.74
C SER A 9 -2.50 6.31 -11.64
N LYS A 10 -2.01 6.33 -10.39
CA LYS A 10 -2.74 5.85 -9.21
C LYS A 10 -4.05 6.59 -8.99
N LEU A 11 -4.13 7.89 -9.28
CA LEU A 11 -5.36 8.67 -9.08
C LEU A 11 -6.51 8.24 -10.01
N ARG A 12 -6.20 7.53 -11.10
CA ARG A 12 -7.23 7.02 -12.02
C ARG A 12 -8.16 5.99 -11.39
N ILE A 13 -7.79 5.39 -10.25
CA ILE A 13 -8.66 4.45 -9.54
C ILE A 13 -9.97 5.11 -9.05
N TRP A 14 -10.00 6.43 -8.88
CA TRP A 14 -11.25 7.16 -8.58
C TRP A 14 -12.20 7.24 -9.77
N GLN A 15 -11.75 6.91 -10.98
CA GLN A 15 -12.59 6.86 -12.19
C GLN A 15 -13.40 5.57 -12.31
N PHE A 16 -13.12 4.56 -11.48
CA PHE A 16 -13.82 3.26 -11.52
C PHE A 16 -15.20 3.34 -10.83
N VAL A 17 -16.04 4.24 -11.33
CA VAL A 17 -17.37 4.57 -10.78
C VAL A 17 -18.43 3.48 -11.00
N GLU A 18 -18.08 2.41 -11.69
CA GLU A 18 -18.86 1.17 -11.72
C GLU A 18 -18.84 0.44 -10.36
N TYR A 19 -17.88 0.74 -9.47
CA TYR A 19 -17.81 0.21 -8.12
C TYR A 19 -18.28 1.23 -7.09
N ARG A 20 -19.00 0.74 -6.06
CA ARG A 20 -19.43 1.57 -4.93
C ARG A 20 -18.29 1.86 -3.95
N LYS A 21 -17.36 0.92 -3.80
CA LYS A 21 -16.26 0.98 -2.83
C LYS A 21 -15.11 0.13 -3.35
N ILE A 22 -13.88 0.61 -3.18
CA ILE A 22 -12.66 -0.06 -3.61
C ILE A 22 -11.69 -0.14 -2.44
N VAL A 23 -11.11 -1.32 -2.27
CA VAL A 23 -9.90 -1.52 -1.46
C VAL A 23 -8.72 -1.51 -2.42
N TYR A 24 -7.90 -0.47 -2.34
CA TYR A 24 -6.69 -0.35 -3.14
C TYR A 24 -5.51 -0.99 -2.40
N LEU A 25 -4.64 -1.68 -3.14
CA LEU A 25 -3.40 -2.27 -2.67
C LEU A 25 -2.28 -1.93 -3.68
N ASP A 26 -1.14 -1.42 -3.20
CA ASP A 26 0.07 -1.29 -4.02
C ASP A 26 0.58 -2.69 -4.44
N ALA A 27 1.31 -2.76 -5.57
CA ALA A 27 1.75 -4.02 -6.17
C ALA A 27 2.81 -4.79 -5.34
N ASP A 28 3.34 -4.16 -4.30
CA ASP A 28 4.31 -4.69 -3.35
C ASP A 28 3.64 -5.01 -2.00
N ILE A 29 2.37 -5.43 -2.05
CA ILE A 29 1.59 -5.89 -0.91
C ILE A 29 1.24 -7.37 -1.08
N GLN A 30 1.28 -8.12 0.03
CA GLN A 30 0.75 -9.48 0.12
C GLN A 30 -0.35 -9.53 1.20
N VAL A 31 -1.44 -10.23 0.88
CA VAL A 31 -2.58 -10.46 1.78
C VAL A 31 -2.50 -11.89 2.32
N PHE A 32 -2.58 -12.03 3.65
CA PHE A 32 -2.50 -13.31 4.38
C PHE A 32 -3.84 -13.77 4.94
N GLU A 33 -4.81 -12.87 5.13
CA GLU A 33 -6.15 -13.18 5.60
C GLU A 33 -7.21 -12.42 4.79
N SER A 34 -8.45 -12.91 4.77
CA SER A 34 -9.55 -12.16 4.13
C SER A 34 -9.71 -10.79 4.80
N ILE A 35 -9.84 -9.77 3.96
CA ILE A 35 -10.09 -8.38 4.35
C ILE A 35 -11.42 -7.87 3.77
N ASP A 36 -12.32 -8.77 3.38
CA ASP A 36 -13.56 -8.41 2.69
C ASP A 36 -14.52 -7.61 3.58
N HIS A 37 -14.47 -7.81 4.90
CA HIS A 37 -15.25 -7.02 5.86
C HIS A 37 -14.91 -5.52 5.83
N LEU A 38 -13.79 -5.12 5.20
CA LEU A 38 -13.50 -3.71 4.97
C LEU A 38 -14.51 -3.05 4.02
N PHE A 39 -15.20 -3.81 3.17
CA PHE A 39 -16.26 -3.28 2.32
C PHE A 39 -17.50 -2.85 3.12
N ASP A 40 -17.68 -3.37 4.34
CA ASP A 40 -18.80 -3.05 5.24
C ASP A 40 -18.56 -1.77 6.07
N LEU A 41 -17.35 -1.20 6.02
CA LEU A 41 -17.04 0.04 6.74
C LEU A 41 -17.97 1.20 6.31
N PRO A 42 -18.35 2.12 7.20
CA PRO A 42 -19.21 3.25 6.85
C PRO A 42 -18.70 4.07 5.66
N ASN A 43 -19.63 4.51 4.81
CA ASN A 43 -19.33 5.42 3.70
C ASN A 43 -19.02 6.86 4.20
N GLY A 44 -18.45 7.69 3.33
CA GLY A 44 -18.07 9.08 3.61
C GLY A 44 -16.69 9.23 4.24
N HIS A 45 -15.87 8.19 4.21
CA HIS A 45 -14.57 8.14 4.88
C HIS A 45 -13.48 7.59 3.96
N PHE A 46 -12.24 7.95 4.28
CA PHE A 46 -11.04 7.39 3.68
C PHE A 46 -10.32 6.54 4.73
N TYR A 47 -10.31 5.22 4.55
CA TYR A 47 -9.72 4.31 5.53
C TYR A 47 -8.32 3.91 5.10
N ALA A 48 -7.33 4.09 5.96
CA ALA A 48 -5.95 3.70 5.70
C ALA A 48 -5.21 3.49 7.01
N VAL A 49 -4.01 2.92 6.97
CA VAL A 49 -3.18 2.76 8.16
C VAL A 49 -2.29 3.98 8.34
N LYS A 50 -2.14 4.43 9.59
CA LYS A 50 -1.20 5.51 9.94
C LYS A 50 0.22 5.15 9.53
N ASP A 51 0.99 6.12 9.06
CA ASP A 51 2.42 5.94 8.81
C ASP A 51 3.24 5.98 10.13
N CYS A 52 4.51 5.59 10.08
CA CYS A 52 5.43 5.62 11.21
C CYS A 52 6.45 6.77 11.05
N PHE A 53 6.42 7.74 11.98
CA PHE A 53 7.35 8.88 11.98
C PHE A 53 8.75 8.55 12.53
N CYS A 54 9.00 7.30 12.94
CA CYS A 54 10.30 6.90 13.48
C CYS A 54 11.32 6.51 12.40
N GLU A 55 10.90 6.41 11.14
CA GLU A 55 11.80 6.08 10.03
C GLU A 55 12.59 7.28 9.51
N ARG A 56 13.79 7.01 9.00
CA ARG A 56 14.72 8.07 8.57
C ARG A 56 14.18 8.93 7.43
N THR A 57 13.22 8.43 6.66
CA THR A 57 12.49 9.21 5.65
C THR A 57 11.79 10.43 6.25
N TRP A 58 11.42 10.38 7.52
CA TRP A 58 10.81 11.47 8.28
C TRP A 58 11.83 12.41 8.94
N SER A 59 13.14 12.20 8.75
CA SER A 59 14.21 12.99 9.43
C SER A 59 14.17 14.50 9.18
N HIS A 60 13.49 14.95 8.13
CA HIS A 60 13.29 16.36 7.81
C HIS A 60 12.09 16.99 8.55
N THR A 61 11.40 16.23 9.39
CA THR A 61 10.16 16.66 10.05
C THR A 61 10.36 16.87 11.55
N ARG A 62 9.58 17.80 12.11
CA ARG A 62 9.63 18.10 13.54
C ARG A 62 9.24 16.90 14.41
N GLN A 63 8.32 16.08 13.92
CA GLN A 63 7.86 14.84 14.57
C GLN A 63 9.05 13.90 14.84
N TYR A 64 9.88 13.67 13.82
CA TYR A 64 11.08 12.83 13.94
C TYR A 64 12.10 13.45 14.90
N GLU A 65 12.38 14.75 14.77
CA GLU A 65 13.37 15.46 15.62
C GLU A 65 13.06 15.35 17.12
N ILE A 66 11.79 15.42 17.49
CA ILE A 66 11.36 15.35 18.90
C ILE A 66 11.03 13.93 19.36
N GLY A 67 11.14 12.93 18.47
CA GLY A 67 10.81 11.54 18.74
C GLY A 67 9.31 11.22 18.82
N TYR A 68 8.43 12.16 18.45
CA TYR A 68 6.97 11.95 18.44
C TYR A 68 6.57 11.00 17.32
N CYS A 69 5.75 10.00 17.65
CA CYS A 69 5.16 9.09 16.66
C CYS A 69 3.68 8.85 16.95
N GLN A 70 2.85 9.06 15.93
CA GLN A 70 1.40 8.87 15.98
C GLN A 70 0.94 7.42 16.21
N GLN A 71 1.86 6.45 16.09
CA GLN A 71 1.64 5.04 16.43
C GLN A 71 1.70 4.80 17.95
N CYS A 72 2.50 5.59 18.68
CA CYS A 72 2.69 5.47 20.12
C CYS A 72 2.84 6.87 20.76
N PRO A 73 1.78 7.71 20.72
CA PRO A 73 1.88 9.10 21.18
C PRO A 73 2.29 9.20 22.66
N GLU A 74 2.00 8.19 23.47
CA GLU A 74 2.37 8.14 24.89
C GLU A 74 3.87 7.99 25.14
N ARG A 75 4.62 7.41 24.20
CA ARG A 75 6.07 7.17 24.36
C ARG A 75 6.87 8.47 24.34
N ALA A 76 6.41 9.44 23.53
CA ALA A 76 6.97 10.78 23.42
C ALA A 76 5.83 11.73 23.02
N PRO A 77 5.11 12.30 24.01
CA PRO A 77 3.95 13.15 23.75
C PRO A 77 4.30 14.39 22.95
N TRP A 78 3.35 14.86 22.12
CA TRP A 78 3.50 16.11 21.39
C TRP A 78 3.51 17.31 22.38
N PRO A 79 4.53 18.19 22.36
CA PRO A 79 4.65 19.29 23.31
C PRO A 79 3.75 20.47 22.92
N GLU A 80 2.43 20.31 23.12
CA GLU A 80 1.41 21.25 22.66
C GLU A 80 1.61 22.68 23.19
N ALA A 81 2.05 22.82 24.44
CA ALA A 81 2.34 24.13 25.04
C ALA A 81 3.42 24.93 24.30
N ALA A 82 4.35 24.25 23.63
CA ALA A 82 5.46 24.88 22.92
C ALA A 82 5.24 24.96 21.40
N LEU A 83 4.53 23.98 20.82
CA LEU A 83 4.41 23.83 19.37
C LEU A 83 2.97 24.00 18.83
N GLY A 84 1.99 24.25 19.70
CA GLY A 84 0.58 24.26 19.34
C GLY A 84 0.03 22.84 19.11
N PRO A 85 -1.16 22.70 18.50
CA PRO A 85 -1.82 21.41 18.34
C PRO A 85 -0.95 20.42 17.54
N PRO A 86 -1.11 19.10 17.78
CA PRO A 86 -0.38 18.10 17.02
C PRO A 86 -0.68 18.20 15.52
N PRO A 87 0.27 17.78 14.66
CA PRO A 87 0.02 17.73 13.23
C PRO A 87 -1.13 16.77 12.91
N PRO A 88 -1.86 16.99 11.80
CA PRO A 88 -2.87 16.05 11.34
C PRO A 88 -2.28 14.65 11.17
N ALA A 89 -3.08 13.63 11.46
CA ALA A 89 -2.66 12.26 11.27
C ALA A 89 -2.29 12.01 9.79
N TYR A 90 -1.21 11.26 9.58
CA TYR A 90 -0.67 10.99 8.26
C TYR A 90 -0.78 9.49 7.95
N PHE A 91 -1.37 9.11 6.84
CA PHE A 91 -1.52 7.70 6.46
C PHE A 91 -0.49 7.26 5.43
N ASN A 92 -0.17 5.97 5.46
CA ASN A 92 0.52 5.28 4.39
C ASN A 92 -0.49 4.98 3.26
N ALA A 93 -0.20 5.43 2.04
CA ALA A 93 -1.11 5.28 0.91
C ALA A 93 -0.95 3.93 0.17
N GLY A 94 -0.22 2.96 0.72
CA GLY A 94 -0.04 1.65 0.09
C GLY A 94 -1.29 0.82 0.06
N MET A 95 -2.11 0.94 1.10
CA MET A 95 -3.42 0.30 1.19
C MET A 95 -4.43 1.29 1.75
N PHE A 96 -5.58 1.39 1.11
CA PHE A 96 -6.70 2.19 1.59
C PHE A 96 -8.05 1.76 1.03
N VAL A 97 -9.12 2.13 1.71
CA VAL A 97 -10.51 1.96 1.27
C VAL A 97 -11.08 3.31 0.90
N HIS A 98 -11.66 3.42 -0.29
CA HIS A 98 -12.29 4.65 -0.76
C HIS A 98 -13.56 4.39 -1.58
N GLU A 99 -14.32 5.45 -1.80
CA GLU A 99 -15.43 5.48 -2.76
C GLU A 99 -14.94 6.16 -4.05
N PRO A 100 -15.06 5.50 -5.22
CA PRO A 100 -14.77 6.11 -6.51
C PRO A 100 -15.72 7.28 -6.80
N SER A 101 -15.20 8.35 -7.38
CA SER A 101 -15.97 9.54 -7.74
C SER A 101 -15.18 10.38 -8.74
N LEU A 102 -15.81 10.73 -9.86
CA LEU A 102 -15.20 11.61 -10.86
C LEU A 102 -14.92 13.01 -10.28
N ASP A 103 -15.81 13.54 -9.46
CA ASP A 103 -15.59 14.83 -8.76
C ASP A 103 -14.35 14.75 -7.85
N THR A 104 -14.22 13.65 -7.10
CA THR A 104 -13.04 13.44 -6.26
C THR A 104 -11.77 13.29 -7.10
N CYS A 105 -11.84 12.56 -8.23
CA CYS A 105 -10.73 12.43 -9.17
C CYS A 105 -10.27 13.80 -9.69
N ASP A 106 -11.17 14.63 -10.17
CA ASP A 106 -10.86 15.95 -10.73
C ASP A 106 -10.24 16.88 -9.67
N ARG A 107 -10.77 16.85 -8.45
CA ARG A 107 -10.22 17.64 -7.34
C ARG A 107 -8.88 17.11 -6.83
N LEU A 108 -8.66 15.79 -6.89
CA LEU A 108 -7.37 15.18 -6.56
C LEU A 108 -6.30 15.50 -7.60
N LEU A 109 -6.64 15.61 -8.88
CA LEU A 109 -5.71 16.05 -9.92
C LEU A 109 -5.26 17.51 -9.72
N ALA A 110 -6.08 18.32 -9.06
CA ALA A 110 -5.74 19.68 -8.66
C ALA A 110 -5.07 19.77 -7.27
N ALA A 111 -5.01 18.67 -6.51
CA ALA A 111 -4.42 18.61 -5.19
C ALA A 111 -3.04 17.91 -5.22
N ASP A 112 -2.08 18.42 -4.46
CA ASP A 112 -0.71 17.89 -4.53
C ASP A 112 -0.55 16.53 -3.84
N PHE A 113 -1.39 16.18 -2.84
CA PHE A 113 -1.22 14.96 -2.03
C PHE A 113 -2.53 14.41 -1.42
N LEU A 114 -2.66 13.08 -1.42
CA LEU A 114 -3.79 12.35 -0.80
C LEU A 114 -3.99 12.71 0.69
N ASN A 115 -2.90 12.78 1.46
CA ASN A 115 -2.94 13.11 2.88
C ASN A 115 -3.52 14.51 3.16
N ALA A 116 -3.25 15.48 2.28
CA ALA A 116 -3.82 16.81 2.41
C ALA A 116 -5.31 16.82 2.05
N PHE A 117 -5.68 16.12 0.96
CA PHE A 117 -7.05 16.08 0.46
C PHE A 117 -8.02 15.35 1.41
N PHE A 118 -7.61 14.19 1.94
CA PHE A 118 -8.47 13.33 2.76
C PHE A 118 -8.34 13.60 4.27
N ARG A 119 -7.68 14.68 4.69
CA ARG A 119 -7.41 14.99 6.10
C ARG A 119 -8.64 14.82 7.01
N ASP A 120 -9.77 15.40 6.61
CA ASP A 120 -10.98 15.43 7.44
C ASP A 120 -11.81 14.14 7.33
N ALA A 121 -11.67 13.42 6.20
CA ALA A 121 -12.34 12.16 5.93
C ALA A 121 -11.57 10.94 6.46
N PHE A 122 -10.30 11.11 6.83
CA PHE A 122 -9.41 10.02 7.23
C PHE A 122 -9.91 9.30 8.50
N ARG A 123 -9.92 7.97 8.44
CA ARG A 123 -10.20 7.08 9.56
C ARG A 123 -9.13 5.98 9.62
N PRO A 124 -8.39 5.86 10.74
CA PRO A 124 -7.28 4.91 10.81
C PRO A 124 -7.77 3.46 10.89
N LEU A 125 -7.15 2.59 10.10
CA LEU A 125 -7.19 1.15 10.27
C LEU A 125 -6.04 0.69 11.18
N PRO A 126 -6.17 -0.46 11.87
CA PRO A 126 -5.07 -0.99 12.66
C PRO A 126 -3.88 -1.45 11.79
N PRO A 127 -2.65 -1.50 12.34
CA PRO A 127 -1.44 -1.76 11.56
C PRO A 127 -1.38 -3.10 10.82
N ASP A 128 -2.16 -4.10 11.24
CA ASP A 128 -2.26 -5.43 10.60
C ASP A 128 -2.88 -5.39 9.20
N TYR A 129 -3.60 -4.30 8.83
CA TYR A 129 -4.19 -4.11 7.49
C TYR A 129 -3.27 -3.42 6.47
N ASN A 130 -2.07 -3.00 6.89
CA ASN A 130 -1.02 -2.49 6.02
C ASN A 130 0.29 -2.45 6.83
N LEU A 131 0.81 -3.63 7.15
CA LEU A 131 2.02 -3.75 7.96
C LEU A 131 3.22 -3.29 7.14
N VAL A 132 3.63 -2.05 7.38
CA VAL A 132 4.91 -1.51 6.90
C VAL A 132 6.03 -2.13 7.74
N PHE A 133 7.05 -2.67 7.07
CA PHE A 133 8.16 -3.40 7.72
C PHE A 133 8.82 -2.65 8.88
N ALA A 134 8.92 -1.31 8.79
CA ALA A 134 9.47 -0.48 9.84
C ALA A 134 8.83 -0.69 11.22
N MET A 135 7.56 -1.07 11.26
CA MET A 135 6.85 -1.37 12.50
C MET A 135 7.51 -2.52 13.27
N LEU A 136 8.11 -3.50 12.59
CA LEU A 136 8.75 -4.68 13.20
C LEU A 136 9.94 -4.35 14.10
N TRP A 137 10.61 -3.21 13.88
CA TRP A 137 11.78 -2.79 14.67
C TRP A 137 11.61 -1.43 15.36
N ARG A 138 10.66 -0.58 14.92
CA ARG A 138 10.36 0.70 15.59
C ARG A 138 9.28 0.61 16.65
N HIS A 139 8.33 -0.31 16.45
CA HIS A 139 7.16 -0.52 17.28
C HIS A 139 6.81 -2.02 17.41
N PRO A 140 7.77 -2.90 17.79
CA PRO A 140 7.51 -4.34 17.91
C PRO A 140 6.39 -4.67 18.90
N GLU A 141 6.07 -3.78 19.82
CA GLU A 141 4.95 -3.89 20.76
C GLU A 141 3.56 -3.71 20.11
N MET A 142 3.51 -3.11 18.92
CA MET A 142 2.26 -2.79 18.22
C MET A 142 1.89 -3.83 17.14
N VAL A 143 2.82 -4.71 16.78
CA VAL A 143 2.67 -5.62 15.64
C VAL A 143 3.23 -7.01 15.94
N ALA A 144 2.49 -8.03 15.54
CA ALA A 144 2.99 -9.41 15.47
C ALA A 144 3.07 -9.81 14.00
N ALA A 145 4.28 -10.04 13.48
CA ALA A 145 4.49 -10.36 12.06
C ALA A 145 3.66 -11.56 11.58
N GLY A 146 3.46 -12.55 12.45
CA GLY A 146 2.67 -13.75 12.17
C GLY A 146 1.15 -13.52 12.12
N GLU A 147 0.66 -12.41 12.68
CA GLU A 147 -0.76 -12.04 12.76
C GLU A 147 -1.12 -10.93 11.77
N ALA A 148 -0.18 -10.51 10.92
CA ALA A 148 -0.40 -9.48 9.94
C ALA A 148 -1.32 -9.99 8.82
N LYS A 149 -2.41 -9.29 8.55
CA LYS A 149 -3.37 -9.63 7.49
C LYS A 149 -2.90 -9.15 6.13
N VAL A 150 -2.22 -8.01 6.10
CA VAL A 150 -1.72 -7.37 4.89
C VAL A 150 -0.33 -6.85 5.20
N VAL A 151 0.65 -7.24 4.40
CA VAL A 151 2.05 -6.86 4.56
C VAL A 151 2.51 -6.06 3.36
N HIS A 152 3.17 -4.93 3.63
CA HIS A 152 3.63 -3.99 2.63
C HIS A 152 5.16 -3.93 2.60
N TYR A 153 5.73 -4.46 1.53
CA TYR A 153 7.17 -4.57 1.31
C TYR A 153 7.76 -3.23 0.84
N CYS A 154 7.53 -2.13 1.56
CA CYS A 154 7.96 -0.78 1.18
C CYS A 154 9.30 -0.32 1.76
N ALA A 155 9.88 -1.05 2.71
CA ALA A 155 11.20 -0.72 3.24
C ALA A 155 12.30 -0.98 2.19
N ALA A 156 13.40 -0.22 2.26
CA ALA A 156 14.56 -0.45 1.39
C ALA A 156 15.07 -1.90 1.55
N GLY A 157 15.32 -2.59 0.42
CA GLY A 157 15.72 -4.00 0.41
C GLY A 157 14.60 -5.02 0.64
N SER A 158 13.41 -4.60 1.07
CA SER A 158 12.33 -5.55 1.42
C SER A 158 11.56 -6.13 0.24
N LYS A 159 11.70 -5.57 -0.97
CA LYS A 159 11.00 -6.06 -2.17
C LYS A 159 11.34 -7.54 -2.41
N PRO A 160 10.37 -8.48 -2.36
CA PRO A 160 10.67 -9.91 -2.43
C PRO A 160 11.45 -10.32 -3.68
N TRP A 161 11.14 -9.74 -4.83
CA TRP A 161 11.79 -9.99 -6.13
C TRP A 161 13.18 -9.34 -6.28
N ARG A 162 13.62 -8.53 -5.31
CA ARG A 162 14.99 -7.94 -5.27
C ARG A 162 15.68 -8.17 -3.92
N TYR A 163 15.15 -9.10 -3.13
CA TYR A 163 15.61 -9.29 -1.77
C TYR A 163 17.02 -9.89 -1.74
N THR A 164 17.95 -9.19 -1.10
CA THR A 164 19.34 -9.66 -0.95
C THR A 164 19.69 -10.08 0.48
N GLY A 165 18.90 -9.62 1.45
CA GLY A 165 19.15 -9.84 2.89
C GLY A 165 20.33 -9.03 3.45
N LYS A 166 20.89 -8.07 2.68
CA LYS A 166 22.07 -7.29 3.09
C LYS A 166 21.73 -5.89 3.57
N GLU A 167 20.58 -5.35 3.18
CA GLU A 167 20.11 -4.05 3.61
C GLU A 167 19.74 -4.05 5.10
N GLU A 168 19.66 -2.86 5.69
CA GLU A 168 19.37 -2.68 7.11
C GLU A 168 18.08 -3.42 7.52
N ASN A 169 18.15 -4.21 8.60
CA ASN A 169 17.07 -5.03 9.14
C ASN A 169 16.58 -6.17 8.21
N MET A 170 17.17 -6.38 7.03
CA MET A 170 16.78 -7.48 6.13
C MET A 170 17.38 -8.82 6.55
N ASP A 171 18.27 -8.87 7.53
CA ASP A 171 18.80 -10.10 8.08
C ASP A 171 17.88 -10.74 9.14
N ARG A 172 16.83 -10.03 9.58
CA ARG A 172 15.88 -10.50 10.59
C ARG A 172 15.09 -11.74 10.13
N GLU A 173 14.78 -12.61 11.07
CA GLU A 173 14.07 -13.86 10.78
C GLU A 173 12.61 -13.63 10.38
N ASP A 174 11.91 -12.68 11.03
CA ASP A 174 10.54 -12.32 10.67
C ASP A 174 10.44 -11.79 9.23
N VAL A 175 11.38 -10.94 8.82
CA VAL A 175 11.51 -10.45 7.44
C VAL A 175 11.77 -11.60 6.46
N LYS A 176 12.71 -12.51 6.76
CA LYS A 176 12.99 -13.69 5.92
C LYS A 176 11.78 -14.60 5.77
N VAL A 177 10.99 -14.79 6.83
CA VAL A 177 9.73 -15.55 6.77
C VAL A 177 8.74 -14.87 5.83
N LEU A 178 8.52 -13.56 5.96
CA LEU A 178 7.59 -12.82 5.10
C LEU A 178 8.03 -12.83 3.62
N VAL A 179 9.32 -12.72 3.33
CA VAL A 179 9.83 -12.82 1.96
C VAL A 179 9.66 -14.23 1.40
N ARG A 180 9.91 -15.28 2.20
CA ARG A 180 9.65 -16.66 1.77
C ARG A 180 8.18 -16.89 1.42
N ARG A 181 7.25 -16.40 2.25
CA ARG A 181 5.81 -16.52 1.97
C ARG A 181 5.37 -15.84 0.66
N TRP A 182 6.06 -14.79 0.23
CA TRP A 182 5.80 -14.20 -1.09
C TRP A 182 6.21 -15.17 -2.21
N TRP A 183 7.40 -15.77 -2.08
CA TRP A 183 7.91 -16.73 -3.05
C TRP A 183 7.13 -18.05 -3.05
N ASP A 184 6.60 -18.48 -1.90
CA ASP A 184 5.74 -19.67 -1.82
C ASP A 184 4.50 -19.51 -2.71
N VAL A 185 3.90 -18.30 -2.77
CA VAL A 185 2.78 -18.01 -3.68
C VAL A 185 3.26 -17.87 -5.13
N TYR A 186 4.36 -17.14 -5.36
CA TYR A 186 4.87 -16.92 -6.72
C TYR A 186 5.31 -18.22 -7.41
N ALA A 187 5.86 -19.17 -6.65
CA ALA A 187 6.36 -20.45 -7.16
C ALA A 187 5.29 -21.55 -7.20
N ASP A 188 4.06 -21.27 -6.72
CA ASP A 188 2.96 -22.22 -6.80
C ASP A 188 2.36 -22.23 -8.21
N GLU A 189 2.85 -23.14 -9.05
CA GLU A 189 2.37 -23.35 -10.43
C GLU A 189 0.87 -23.65 -10.51
N SER A 190 0.21 -24.06 -9.41
CA SER A 190 -1.24 -24.28 -9.40
C SER A 190 -2.04 -22.98 -9.46
N LEU A 191 -1.41 -21.86 -9.11
CA LEU A 191 -1.97 -20.51 -9.20
C LEU A 191 -1.72 -19.86 -10.57
N ASP A 192 -0.94 -20.51 -11.45
CA ASP A 192 -0.69 -20.00 -12.78
C ASP A 192 -2.00 -19.90 -13.57
N TYR A 193 -2.13 -18.80 -14.31
CA TYR A 193 -3.29 -18.55 -15.15
C TYR A 193 -3.38 -19.58 -16.27
N ASN A 194 -4.25 -20.58 -16.10
CA ASN A 194 -4.51 -21.58 -17.11
C ASN A 194 -5.52 -21.04 -18.13
N VAL A 195 -5.02 -20.63 -19.30
CA VAL A 195 -5.82 -20.10 -20.41
C VAL A 195 -6.96 -21.05 -20.79
N HIS A 196 -6.76 -22.37 -20.68
CA HIS A 196 -7.79 -23.35 -21.02
C HIS A 196 -8.90 -23.45 -19.97
N SER A 197 -8.60 -23.27 -18.68
CA SER A 197 -9.62 -23.28 -17.63
C SER A 197 -10.40 -21.96 -17.59
N ALA A 198 -9.72 -20.83 -17.78
CA ALA A 198 -10.35 -19.51 -17.83
C ALA A 198 -11.26 -19.34 -19.05
N ALA A 199 -10.84 -19.85 -20.22
CA ALA A 199 -11.69 -19.88 -21.41
C ALA A 199 -12.88 -20.83 -21.22
N ALA A 200 -12.73 -21.96 -20.52
CA ALA A 200 -13.83 -22.88 -20.24
C ALA A 200 -14.88 -22.28 -19.26
N ALA A 201 -14.44 -21.50 -18.27
CA ALA A 201 -15.29 -20.88 -17.24
C ALA A 201 -15.91 -19.54 -17.66
N ALA A 202 -15.34 -18.85 -18.64
CA ALA A 202 -15.90 -17.59 -19.15
C ALA A 202 -17.21 -17.82 -19.93
N ASP A 203 -18.24 -17.05 -19.58
CA ASP A 203 -19.47 -16.89 -20.38
C ASP A 203 -19.09 -16.63 -21.84
N GLU A 204 -19.83 -17.22 -22.78
CA GLU A 204 -19.52 -17.19 -24.22
C GLU A 204 -19.31 -15.76 -24.76
N ARG A 205 -19.93 -14.78 -24.10
CA ARG A 205 -19.80 -13.33 -24.37
C ARG A 205 -18.47 -12.69 -23.92
N LEU A 206 -17.81 -13.25 -22.91
CA LEU A 206 -16.51 -12.79 -22.38
C LEU A 206 -15.32 -13.47 -23.08
N ARG A 207 -15.56 -14.60 -23.77
CA ARG A 207 -14.52 -15.35 -24.49
C ARG A 207 -13.86 -14.56 -25.61
N GLN A 208 -14.64 -13.78 -26.37
CA GLN A 208 -14.12 -13.03 -27.52
C GLN A 208 -13.14 -11.91 -27.13
N PRO A 209 -13.43 -11.01 -26.16
CA PRO A 209 -12.46 -9.99 -25.78
C PRO A 209 -11.20 -10.55 -25.08
N LEU A 210 -11.31 -11.65 -24.34
CA LEU A 210 -10.14 -12.30 -23.71
C LEU A 210 -9.22 -13.00 -24.72
N LEU A 211 -9.79 -13.64 -25.76
CA LEU A 211 -9.03 -14.31 -26.82
C LEU A 211 -8.56 -13.35 -27.93
N ALA A 212 -9.23 -12.20 -28.06
CA ALA A 212 -8.90 -11.15 -29.03
C ALA A 212 -8.00 -10.06 -28.45
N ALA A 213 -7.53 -10.16 -27.20
CA ALA A 213 -6.39 -9.38 -26.71
C ALA A 213 -5.17 -9.77 -27.56
N PRO A 214 -4.79 -8.96 -28.57
CA PRO A 214 -3.89 -9.46 -29.59
C PRO A 214 -2.49 -9.63 -29.01
N SER A 215 -1.75 -10.52 -29.66
CA SER A 215 -0.30 -10.54 -29.76
C SER A 215 0.32 -9.23 -30.32
N GLU A 216 -0.26 -8.07 -29.97
CA GLU A 216 0.21 -6.71 -30.25
C GLU A 216 1.04 -6.13 -29.09
N ALA A 217 1.41 -6.95 -28.10
CA ALA A 217 2.67 -6.74 -27.39
C ALA A 217 3.83 -7.11 -28.31
N GLY A 218 3.97 -6.41 -29.45
CA GLY A 218 5.17 -6.45 -30.26
C GLY A 218 6.33 -6.11 -29.35
N ALA A 219 7.25 -7.08 -29.15
CA ALA A 219 8.42 -7.03 -28.27
C ALA A 219 8.39 -5.83 -27.32
N MET A 220 7.67 -5.94 -26.20
CA MET A 220 7.78 -4.95 -25.13
C MET A 220 9.27 -4.83 -24.81
N GLN A 221 9.90 -3.75 -25.29
CA GLN A 221 11.15 -3.31 -24.73
C GLN A 221 10.81 -2.99 -23.29
N CYS A 222 11.10 -3.93 -22.39
CA CYS A 222 11.15 -3.68 -20.96
C CYS A 222 12.18 -2.58 -20.76
N ILE A 223 11.73 -1.32 -20.84
CA ILE A 223 12.54 -0.19 -20.43
C ILE A 223 12.69 -0.39 -18.93
N ALA A 224 13.90 -0.74 -18.52
CA ALA A 224 14.25 -0.86 -17.12
C ALA A 224 13.81 0.44 -16.42
N ALA A 225 12.93 0.31 -15.42
CA ALA A 225 12.57 1.45 -14.60
C ALA A 225 13.87 2.06 -14.04
N PRO A 226 14.06 3.39 -14.16
CA PRO A 226 15.26 4.03 -13.62
C PRO A 226 15.37 3.71 -12.13
N SER A 227 16.59 3.46 -11.66
CA SER A 227 16.89 3.20 -10.26
C SER A 227 16.31 4.35 -9.41
N ALA A 228 15.30 4.05 -8.62
CA ALA A 228 14.89 4.91 -7.52
C ALA A 228 15.99 4.80 -6.45
N ALA A 229 16.86 5.79 -6.40
CA ALA A 229 17.73 6.07 -5.27
C ALA A 229 16.95 6.89 -4.23
#